data_AF-A0A1M3KY35-F1
#
_entry.id   AF-A0A1M3KY35-F1
#
_cell.length_a   1.000
_cell.length_b   1.000
_cell.length_c   1.000
_cell.angle_alpha   90.00
_cell.angle_beta   90.00
_cell.angle_gamma   90.00
#
_symmetry.space_group_name_H-M   'P 1'
#
loop_
_entity.id
_entity.type
_entity.pdbx_description
1 polymer ?
#
loop_
_entity_poly.entity_id
_entity_poly.type
_entity_poly.pdbx_seq_one_letter_code
_entity_poly.pdbx_strand_id
1 'polypeptide(L)'
;MSSPSLRHCLLTIALPVLLLFTVPVSDIMAQPCACPEPDYIVRQITVCFDHQMRQVEVTYCNQTFCPAIPYPGDCNPRNLPVTARTVVRKVCPVGFTTMNAQGLMNATVAALGLCCGNQAELFECPDTDQTYNWMISWPQCVYFDLSGCLQGTDQSICCSFLVEFRPNYPTAGVCRTTVLDDCTPQVIPVPCELSTTPVGFPIRLHCSYPVECCW
;
A
#
# COMPACT_ATOMS: atom_id res chain seq x y z
N MET A 1 -4.91 -75.36 -15.75
CA MET A 1 -5.99 -75.72 -14.81
C MET A 1 -5.48 -75.51 -13.39
N SER A 2 -6.37 -74.99 -12.53
CA SER A 2 -6.29 -74.88 -11.05
C SER A 2 -5.18 -74.03 -10.42
N SER A 3 -5.57 -72.83 -9.98
CA SER A 3 -5.01 -72.16 -8.80
C SER A 3 -5.49 -72.87 -7.52
N PRO A 4 -4.72 -72.81 -6.43
CA PRO A 4 -5.37 -72.49 -5.17
C PRO A 4 -4.65 -71.41 -4.35
N SER A 5 -5.51 -70.64 -3.72
CA SER A 5 -5.27 -69.56 -2.78
C SER A 5 -4.62 -69.97 -1.45
N LEU A 6 -4.10 -68.94 -0.78
CA LEU A 6 -4.33 -68.59 0.62
C LEU A 6 -3.17 -68.80 1.61
N ARG A 7 -2.98 -67.73 2.39
CA ARG A 7 -2.26 -67.59 3.68
C ARG A 7 -0.76 -67.39 3.55
N HIS A 8 -0.28 -66.22 3.99
CA HIS A 8 0.61 -66.07 5.15
C HIS A 8 0.82 -64.57 5.47
N CYS A 9 0.80 -64.26 6.76
CA CYS A 9 1.32 -63.05 7.42
C CYS A 9 0.58 -61.72 7.12
N LEU A 10 -0.41 -61.31 7.92
CA LEU A 10 -0.22 -60.60 9.20
C LEU A 10 0.92 -59.58 9.14
N LEU A 11 0.58 -58.35 8.79
CA LEU A 11 1.38 -57.17 9.14
C LEU A 11 0.43 -56.03 9.53
N THR A 12 0.19 -55.99 10.83
CA THR A 12 -0.38 -54.88 11.59
C THR A 12 0.51 -53.66 11.39
N ILE A 13 0.06 -52.69 10.60
CA ILE A 13 0.67 -51.35 10.58
C ILE A 13 -0.31 -50.42 11.30
N ALA A 14 0.07 -50.05 12.51
CA ALA A 14 -0.59 -49.02 13.30
C ALA A 14 -0.55 -47.71 12.51
N LEU A 15 -1.73 -47.19 12.19
CA LEU A 15 -1.92 -45.91 11.52
C LEU A 15 -1.91 -44.81 12.60
N PRO A 16 -0.89 -43.94 12.69
CA PRO A 16 -1.04 -42.72 13.45
C PRO A 16 -1.97 -41.80 12.65
N VAL A 17 -3.19 -41.62 13.14
CA VAL A 17 -4.11 -40.58 12.70
C VAL A 17 -3.46 -39.24 13.04
N LEU A 18 -2.64 -38.72 12.14
CA LEU A 18 -2.29 -37.30 12.13
C LEU A 18 -3.58 -36.56 11.80
N LEU A 19 -4.23 -36.08 12.87
CA LEU A 19 -5.14 -34.95 12.79
C LEU A 19 -4.34 -33.76 12.25
N LEU A 20 -4.31 -33.65 10.93
CA LEU A 20 -4.04 -32.41 10.22
C LEU A 20 -5.11 -31.42 10.71
N PHE A 21 -4.77 -30.65 11.74
CA PHE A 21 -5.34 -29.33 11.91
C PHE A 21 -4.94 -28.54 10.67
N THR A 22 -5.76 -28.63 9.62
CA THR A 22 -5.78 -27.64 8.55
C THR A 22 -6.24 -26.36 9.22
N VAL A 23 -5.28 -25.60 9.76
CA VAL A 23 -5.51 -24.18 10.01
C VAL A 23 -5.94 -23.64 8.66
N PRO A 24 -7.15 -23.04 8.52
CA PRO A 24 -7.47 -22.35 7.29
C PRO A 24 -6.38 -21.28 7.14
N VAL A 25 -5.49 -21.50 6.18
CA VAL A 25 -4.67 -20.42 5.65
C VAL A 25 -5.72 -19.54 4.99
N SER A 26 -6.15 -18.51 5.70
CA SER A 26 -6.86 -17.41 5.07
C SER A 26 -5.98 -16.99 3.91
N ASP A 27 -6.45 -17.21 2.68
CA ASP A 27 -5.81 -16.62 1.52
C ASP A 27 -5.86 -15.11 1.74
N ILE A 28 -4.77 -14.56 2.25
CA ILE A 28 -4.54 -13.12 2.28
C ILE A 28 -4.39 -12.76 0.81
N MET A 29 -5.53 -12.52 0.15
CA MET A 29 -5.58 -11.97 -1.20
C MET A 29 -4.89 -10.62 -1.11
N ALA A 30 -3.60 -10.58 -1.45
CA ALA A 30 -2.85 -9.35 -1.57
C ALA A 30 -3.63 -8.49 -2.56
N GLN A 31 -4.22 -7.40 -2.08
CA GLN A 31 -4.99 -6.54 -2.95
C GLN A 31 -4.03 -5.96 -3.99
N PRO A 32 -4.34 -6.09 -5.29
CA PRO A 32 -3.52 -5.49 -6.32
C PRO A 32 -3.45 -3.99 -6.06
N CYS A 33 -2.29 -3.39 -6.34
CA CYS A 33 -2.14 -1.93 -6.40
C CYS A 33 -2.76 -1.34 -7.66
N ALA A 34 -3.99 -1.77 -7.91
CA ALA A 34 -4.82 -1.37 -9.01
C ALA A 34 -5.44 0.00 -8.70
N CYS A 35 -5.11 0.92 -9.57
CA CYS A 35 -5.77 2.18 -9.74
C CYS A 35 -6.29 2.07 -11.18
N PRO A 36 -7.57 1.74 -11.42
CA PRO A 36 -8.08 1.61 -12.78
C PRO A 36 -8.37 2.98 -13.38
N GLU A 37 -8.05 3.18 -14.66
CA GLU A 37 -8.61 4.30 -15.43
C GLU A 37 -10.14 4.14 -15.52
N PRO A 38 -10.92 5.24 -15.43
CA PRO A 38 -10.54 6.65 -15.53
C PRO A 38 -10.35 7.38 -14.19
N ASP A 39 -10.25 6.68 -13.06
CA ASP A 39 -10.31 7.29 -11.71
C ASP A 39 -9.03 8.04 -11.28
N TYR A 40 -8.16 8.35 -12.25
CA TYR A 40 -6.92 9.06 -12.00
C TYR A 40 -7.15 10.54 -11.78
N ILE A 41 -6.56 11.01 -10.70
CA ILE A 41 -6.42 12.42 -10.39
C ILE A 41 -4.93 12.74 -10.46
N VAL A 42 -4.61 13.80 -11.19
CA VAL A 42 -3.26 14.34 -11.28
C VAL A 42 -3.21 15.64 -10.51
N ARG A 43 -2.27 15.75 -9.57
CA ARG A 43 -2.07 16.94 -8.74
C ARG A 43 -0.59 17.24 -8.60
N GLN A 44 -0.22 18.51 -8.67
CA GLN A 44 1.08 18.95 -8.23
C GLN A 44 1.05 19.20 -6.72
N ILE A 45 2.09 18.80 -6.01
CA ILE A 45 2.26 19.06 -4.57
C ILE A 45 3.68 19.46 -4.23
N THR A 46 3.83 20.15 -3.10
CA THR A 46 5.11 20.33 -2.45
C THR A 46 5.44 19.11 -1.57
N VAL A 47 6.67 18.62 -1.68
CA VAL A 47 7.22 17.53 -0.87
C VAL A 47 8.54 17.97 -0.22
N CYS A 48 8.86 17.37 0.92
CA CYS A 48 10.18 17.45 1.52
C CYS A 48 11.07 16.34 0.96
N PHE A 49 11.95 16.68 0.03
CA PHE A 49 12.84 15.71 -0.62
C PHE A 49 14.29 16.20 -0.52
N ASP A 50 15.17 15.35 0.00
CA ASP A 50 16.57 15.68 0.33
C ASP A 50 16.69 16.96 1.18
N HIS A 51 15.84 17.07 2.21
CA HIS A 51 15.72 18.23 3.11
C HIS A 51 15.43 19.57 2.41
N GLN A 52 14.84 19.52 1.22
CA GLN A 52 14.44 20.69 0.46
C GLN A 52 12.98 20.60 0.03
N MET A 53 12.32 21.76 -0.03
CA MET A 53 11.00 21.86 -0.65
C MET A 53 11.13 21.67 -2.15
N ARG A 54 10.49 20.63 -2.66
CA ARG A 54 10.47 20.26 -4.08
C ARG A 54 9.03 20.08 -4.55
N GLN A 55 8.81 20.19 -5.84
CA GLN A 55 7.49 20.02 -6.46
C GLN A 55 7.45 18.68 -7.20
N VAL A 56 6.39 17.92 -7.00
CA VAL A 56 6.14 16.67 -7.75
C VAL A 56 4.71 16.67 -8.28
N GLU A 57 4.52 16.11 -9.46
CA GLU A 57 3.20 15.76 -9.98
C GLU A 57 2.89 14.31 -9.58
N VAL A 58 1.78 14.12 -8.89
CA VAL A 58 1.31 12.83 -8.38
C VAL A 58 0.07 12.41 -9.14
N THR A 59 0.10 11.21 -9.70
CA THR A 59 -1.09 10.52 -10.19
C THR A 59 -1.55 9.52 -9.15
N TYR A 60 -2.80 9.64 -8.73
CA TYR A 60 -3.41 8.78 -7.71
C TYR A 60 -4.89 8.57 -8.01
N CYS A 61 -5.51 7.59 -7.37
CA CYS A 61 -6.97 7.47 -7.32
C CYS A 61 -7.43 7.56 -5.87
N ASN A 62 -8.64 8.07 -5.68
CA ASN A 62 -9.28 8.14 -4.37
C ASN A 62 -10.64 7.45 -4.44
N GLN A 63 -10.90 6.57 -3.50
CA GLN A 63 -12.16 5.86 -3.33
C GLN A 63 -12.78 6.34 -2.03
N THR A 64 -13.98 6.92 -2.10
CA THR A 64 -14.74 7.34 -0.92
C THR A 64 -15.82 6.31 -0.63
N PHE A 65 -15.96 5.92 0.64
CA PHE A 65 -16.92 4.93 1.08
C PHE A 65 -18.07 5.60 1.86
N CYS A 66 -19.26 5.61 1.27
CA CYS A 66 -20.48 6.13 1.88
C CYS A 66 -21.61 5.09 1.72
N PRO A 67 -21.98 4.32 2.77
CA PRO A 67 -21.46 4.40 4.14
C PRO A 67 -20.01 3.92 4.27
N ALA A 68 -19.35 4.32 5.34
CA ALA A 68 -18.01 3.82 5.67
C ALA A 68 -18.04 2.31 5.81
N ILE A 69 -17.03 1.64 5.25
CA ILE A 69 -16.98 0.18 5.20
C ILE A 69 -16.00 -0.37 6.23
N PRO A 70 -16.29 -1.56 6.81
CA PRO A 70 -15.24 -2.42 7.36
C PRO A 70 -14.24 -2.72 6.24
N TYR A 71 -12.98 -2.35 6.42
CA TYR A 71 -11.97 -2.78 5.46
C TYR A 71 -11.69 -4.27 5.65
N PRO A 72 -11.76 -5.10 4.58
CA PRO A 72 -11.60 -6.54 4.70
C PRO A 72 -10.17 -6.95 5.07
N GLY A 73 -10.04 -8.03 5.85
CA GLY A 73 -8.77 -8.66 6.22
C GLY A 73 -8.19 -8.19 7.57
N ASP A 74 -7.00 -8.68 7.90
CA ASP A 74 -6.30 -8.40 9.17
C ASP A 74 -5.80 -6.94 9.29
N CYS A 75 -5.90 -6.16 8.21
CA CYS A 75 -5.49 -4.76 8.11
C CYS A 75 -6.28 -3.78 9.02
N ASN A 76 -7.45 -4.19 9.51
CA ASN A 76 -8.27 -3.36 10.39
C ASN A 76 -8.78 -4.19 11.58
N PRO A 77 -7.87 -4.63 12.49
CA PRO A 77 -8.22 -5.52 13.59
C PRO A 77 -9.20 -4.89 14.58
N ARG A 78 -9.29 -3.55 14.56
CA ARG A 78 -10.20 -2.75 15.39
C ARG A 78 -11.56 -2.51 14.73
N ASN A 79 -11.78 -3.01 13.51
CA ASN A 79 -13.01 -2.83 12.73
C ASN A 79 -13.45 -1.35 12.64
N LEU A 80 -12.47 -0.46 12.48
CA LEU A 80 -12.72 0.97 12.36
C LEU A 80 -13.41 1.27 11.01
N PRO A 81 -14.39 2.19 10.98
CA PRO A 81 -15.07 2.55 9.75
C PRO A 81 -14.09 3.31 8.83
N VAL A 82 -13.70 2.70 7.71
CA VAL A 82 -12.84 3.33 6.71
C VAL A 82 -13.69 4.16 5.76
N THR A 83 -13.36 5.43 5.64
CA THR A 83 -14.13 6.43 4.88
C THR A 83 -13.51 6.72 3.52
N ALA A 84 -12.22 6.46 3.36
CA ALA A 84 -11.52 6.68 2.10
C ALA A 84 -10.36 5.72 1.89
N ARG A 85 -9.97 5.53 0.63
CA ARG A 85 -8.73 4.86 0.22
C ARG A 85 -8.06 5.63 -0.90
N THR A 86 -6.79 5.96 -0.74
CA THR A 86 -5.96 6.59 -1.76
C THR A 86 -4.84 5.66 -2.20
N VAL A 87 -4.66 5.52 -3.52
CA VAL A 87 -3.58 4.72 -4.10
C VAL A 87 -2.71 5.62 -4.98
N VAL A 88 -1.44 5.79 -4.61
CA VAL A 88 -0.45 6.49 -5.44
C VAL A 88 -0.01 5.58 -6.57
N ARG A 89 -0.07 6.06 -7.81
CA ARG A 89 0.27 5.29 -9.02
C ARG A 89 1.57 5.75 -9.65
N LYS A 90 1.75 7.06 -9.78
CA LYS A 90 2.90 7.70 -10.43
C LYS A 90 3.32 8.96 -9.69
N VAL A 91 4.62 9.22 -9.65
CA VAL A 91 5.22 10.44 -9.12
C VAL A 91 6.24 10.97 -10.12
N CYS A 92 6.05 12.18 -10.61
CA CYS A 92 6.92 12.86 -11.55
C CYS A 92 7.61 14.06 -10.87
N PRO A 93 8.95 14.06 -10.74
CA PRO A 93 9.70 15.24 -10.33
C PRO A 93 9.42 16.46 -11.24
N VAL A 94 9.19 17.64 -10.65
CA VAL A 94 9.01 18.89 -11.40
C VAL A 94 10.24 19.77 -11.21
N GLY A 95 11.02 19.96 -12.28
CA GLY A 95 12.21 20.81 -12.26
C GLY A 95 13.44 20.22 -11.56
N PHE A 96 13.44 18.91 -11.28
CA PHE A 96 14.61 18.18 -10.78
C PHE A 96 14.60 16.72 -11.28
N THR A 97 15.70 16.01 -11.09
CA THR A 97 15.82 14.59 -11.41
C THR A 97 16.34 13.84 -10.19
N THR A 98 16.01 12.56 -10.08
CA THR A 98 16.50 11.70 -9.00
C THR A 98 16.47 10.25 -9.41
N MET A 99 17.34 9.45 -8.81
CA MET A 99 17.30 7.98 -8.86
C MET A 99 16.86 7.37 -7.52
N ASN A 100 16.63 8.19 -6.50
CA ASN A 100 16.22 7.76 -5.16
C ASN A 100 14.71 7.48 -5.14
N ALA A 101 14.31 6.32 -5.66
CA ALA A 101 12.90 5.89 -5.72
C ALA A 101 12.25 5.87 -4.33
N GLN A 102 12.95 5.34 -3.32
CA GLN A 102 12.44 5.26 -1.95
C GLN A 102 12.18 6.65 -1.37
N GLY A 103 13.17 7.55 -1.45
CA GLY A 103 13.03 8.91 -0.95
C GLY A 103 11.90 9.66 -1.65
N LEU A 104 11.76 9.52 -2.98
CA LEU A 104 10.73 10.21 -3.74
C LEU A 104 9.32 9.75 -3.37
N MET A 105 9.11 8.44 -3.24
CA MET A 105 7.83 7.89 -2.78
C MET A 105 7.54 8.27 -1.32
N ASN A 106 8.54 8.17 -0.44
CA ASN A 106 8.40 8.53 0.97
C ASN A 106 8.00 10.00 1.14
N ALA A 107 8.69 10.91 0.45
CA ALA A 107 8.41 12.33 0.47
C ALA A 107 6.98 12.64 -0.02
N THR A 108 6.54 11.93 -1.06
CA THR A 108 5.18 12.06 -1.62
C THR A 108 4.12 11.57 -0.64
N VAL A 109 4.29 10.39 -0.05
CA VAL A 109 3.34 9.82 0.91
C VAL A 109 3.30 10.62 2.21
N ALA A 110 4.44 11.13 2.69
CA ALA A 110 4.49 12.00 3.86
C ALA A 110 3.72 13.31 3.61
N ALA A 111 3.88 13.90 2.42
CA ALA A 111 3.10 15.07 2.03
C ALA A 111 1.59 14.76 2.00
N LEU A 112 1.15 13.61 1.49
CA LEU A 112 -0.28 13.27 1.39
C LEU A 112 -1.05 13.36 2.72
N GLY A 113 -0.44 13.06 3.87
CA GLY A 113 -1.18 13.06 5.14
C GLY A 113 -0.46 13.72 6.31
N LEU A 114 0.86 13.64 6.41
CA LEU A 114 1.58 13.95 7.65
C LEU A 114 2.05 15.40 7.72
N CYS A 115 2.41 16.01 6.59
CA CYS A 115 2.93 17.38 6.52
C CYS A 115 1.82 18.45 6.35
N CYS A 116 0.60 18.19 6.83
CA CYS A 116 -0.54 19.09 6.74
C CYS A 116 -0.36 20.31 7.68
N GLY A 117 0.30 21.34 7.15
CA GLY A 117 0.56 22.63 7.80
C GLY A 117 1.06 23.68 6.80
N ASN A 118 0.34 23.86 5.68
CA ASN A 118 0.53 24.83 4.59
C ASN A 118 1.32 24.41 3.34
N GLN A 119 1.64 23.13 3.13
CA GLN A 119 2.50 22.76 1.97
C GLN A 119 2.12 21.49 1.20
N ALA A 120 1.26 20.62 1.75
CA ALA A 120 0.75 19.47 1.03
C ALA A 120 -0.60 19.79 0.37
N GLU A 121 -0.58 20.15 -0.91
CA GLU A 121 -1.75 20.58 -1.68
C GLU A 121 -2.69 19.43 -2.11
N LEU A 122 -2.49 18.19 -1.64
CA LEU A 122 -3.31 17.05 -2.06
C LEU A 122 -4.61 16.91 -1.27
N PHE A 123 -4.59 17.24 0.01
CA PHE A 123 -5.76 17.34 0.87
C PHE A 123 -5.62 18.64 1.66
N GLU A 124 -6.32 19.69 1.21
CA GLU A 124 -6.56 20.84 2.07
C GLU A 124 -7.11 20.32 3.40
N CYS A 125 -6.62 20.86 4.52
CA CYS A 125 -7.21 20.56 5.81
C CYS A 125 -8.69 20.94 5.76
N PRO A 126 -9.62 19.95 5.71
CA PRO A 126 -11.01 20.28 5.51
C PRO A 126 -11.50 21.06 6.72
N ASP A 127 -12.38 22.04 6.49
CA ASP A 127 -12.99 22.86 7.53
C ASP A 127 -14.09 22.06 8.27
N THR A 128 -13.67 21.01 8.95
CA THR A 128 -14.50 20.05 9.67
C THR A 128 -13.68 19.43 10.79
N ASP A 129 -14.30 19.19 11.94
CA ASP A 129 -13.64 18.48 13.06
C ASP A 129 -13.81 16.96 12.96
N GLN A 130 -14.41 16.46 11.87
CA GLN A 130 -14.64 15.05 11.67
C GLN A 130 -13.31 14.31 11.50
N THR A 131 -13.12 13.26 12.29
CA THR A 131 -12.00 12.34 12.16
C THR A 131 -12.31 11.26 11.13
N TYR A 132 -11.34 10.93 10.29
CA TYR A 132 -11.46 9.96 9.21
C TYR A 132 -10.47 8.82 9.38
N ASN A 133 -10.89 7.59 9.14
CA ASN A 133 -9.96 6.48 8.96
C ASN A 133 -9.73 6.29 7.47
N TRP A 134 -8.49 6.43 7.05
CA TRP A 134 -8.09 6.52 5.66
C TRP A 134 -7.03 5.47 5.35
N MET A 135 -7.22 4.76 4.25
CA MET A 135 -6.24 3.82 3.73
C MET A 135 -5.33 4.52 2.73
N ILE A 136 -4.03 4.55 2.97
CA ILE A 136 -3.03 5.06 2.02
C ILE A 136 -2.24 3.88 1.48
N SER A 137 -2.18 3.77 0.16
CA SER A 137 -1.47 2.70 -0.53
C SER A 137 -0.54 3.22 -1.63
N TRP A 138 0.55 2.50 -1.87
CA TRP A 138 1.44 2.73 -3.01
C TRP A 138 2.08 1.40 -3.46
N PRO A 139 2.50 1.28 -4.73
CA PRO A 139 3.14 0.08 -5.24
C PRO A 139 4.48 -0.19 -4.54
N GLN A 140 4.69 -1.42 -4.07
CA GLN A 140 5.99 -1.86 -3.55
C GLN A 140 7.04 -2.03 -4.65
N CYS A 141 6.65 -2.44 -5.85
CA CYS A 141 7.54 -2.59 -6.99
C CYS A 141 7.33 -1.41 -7.95
N VAL A 142 8.39 -0.66 -8.19
CA VAL A 142 8.36 0.57 -8.99
C VAL A 142 9.51 0.61 -10.01
N TYR A 143 9.44 1.51 -10.97
CA TYR A 143 10.50 1.79 -11.92
C TYR A 143 10.45 3.26 -12.36
N PHE A 144 11.58 3.80 -12.82
CA PHE A 144 11.60 5.09 -13.51
C PHE A 144 11.34 4.87 -14.99
N ASP A 145 10.36 5.57 -15.53
CA ASP A 145 10.13 5.61 -16.98
C ASP A 145 11.16 6.52 -17.69
N LEU A 146 11.07 6.59 -19.02
CA LEU A 146 11.95 7.42 -19.84
C LEU A 146 11.82 8.93 -19.58
N SER A 147 10.72 9.38 -18.98
CA SER A 147 10.51 10.77 -18.59
C SER A 147 11.05 11.08 -17.20
N GLY A 148 11.57 10.09 -16.48
CA GLY A 148 12.06 10.23 -15.11
C GLY A 148 10.95 10.19 -14.05
N CYS A 149 9.74 9.78 -14.42
CA CYS A 149 8.66 9.56 -13.46
C CYS A 149 8.76 8.18 -12.83
N LEU A 150 8.54 8.11 -11.53
CA LEU A 150 8.44 6.86 -10.78
C LEU A 150 7.04 6.27 -10.94
N GLN A 151 6.94 5.04 -11.43
CA GLN A 151 5.68 4.34 -11.67
C GLN A 151 5.67 2.96 -11.01
N GLY A 152 4.49 2.51 -10.56
CA GLY A 152 4.29 1.13 -10.11
C GLY A 152 4.28 0.12 -11.25
N THR A 153 4.71 -1.11 -11.00
CA THR A 153 4.50 -2.24 -11.93
C THR A 153 3.04 -2.72 -11.87
N ASP A 154 2.53 -3.31 -12.96
CA ASP A 154 1.09 -3.65 -13.08
C ASP A 154 0.61 -4.76 -12.13
N GLN A 155 1.54 -5.57 -11.61
CA GLN A 155 1.27 -6.64 -10.65
C GLN A 155 1.87 -6.36 -9.27
N SER A 156 2.29 -5.12 -9.00
CA SER A 156 2.84 -4.78 -7.70
C SER A 156 1.80 -5.04 -6.60
N ILE A 157 2.22 -5.71 -5.53
CA ILE A 157 1.50 -5.62 -4.25
C ILE A 157 1.59 -4.18 -3.72
N CYS A 158 0.61 -3.78 -2.91
CA CYS A 158 0.66 -2.49 -2.24
C CYS A 158 1.42 -2.56 -0.91
N CYS A 159 2.26 -1.56 -0.68
CA CYS A 159 2.44 -1.05 0.67
C CYS A 159 1.15 -0.31 1.05
N SER A 160 0.52 -0.68 2.14
CA SER A 160 -0.78 -0.13 2.55
C SER A 160 -0.76 0.16 4.04
N PHE A 161 -1.28 1.31 4.44
CA PHE A 161 -1.35 1.70 5.84
C PHE A 161 -2.72 2.28 6.16
N LEU A 162 -3.26 1.89 7.31
CA LEU A 162 -4.44 2.52 7.89
C LEU A 162 -3.98 3.71 8.71
N VAL A 163 -4.53 4.88 8.44
CA VAL A 163 -4.23 6.10 9.18
C VAL A 163 -5.49 6.77 9.71
N GLU A 164 -5.36 7.42 10.85
CA GLU A 164 -6.33 8.36 11.38
C GLU A 164 -5.95 9.76 10.90
N PHE A 165 -6.85 10.41 10.18
CA PHE A 165 -6.71 11.81 9.76
C PHE A 165 -7.63 12.69 10.60
N ARG A 166 -7.04 13.66 11.30
CA ARG A 166 -7.72 14.60 12.19
C ARG A 166 -7.49 16.02 11.71
N PRO A 167 -8.47 16.65 11.07
CA PRO A 167 -8.39 18.07 10.74
C PRO A 167 -8.50 18.95 11.98
N ASN A 168 -8.07 20.20 11.86
CA ASN A 168 -8.07 21.22 12.90
C ASN A 168 -7.45 20.78 14.24
N TYR A 169 -6.44 19.90 14.21
CA TYR A 169 -5.78 19.35 15.39
C TYR A 169 -4.25 19.45 15.31
N PRO A 170 -3.57 19.98 16.35
CA PRO A 170 -4.15 20.45 17.62
C PRO A 170 -4.82 21.83 17.55
N THR A 171 -4.68 22.56 16.44
CA THR A 171 -5.25 23.89 16.21
C THR A 171 -5.91 24.00 14.84
N ALA A 172 -6.84 24.94 14.69
CA ALA A 172 -7.52 25.19 13.42
C ALA A 172 -6.53 25.42 12.26
N GLY A 173 -6.82 24.86 11.09
CA GLY A 173 -5.97 24.92 9.89
C GLY A 173 -4.79 23.94 9.88
N VAL A 174 -4.60 23.15 10.95
CA VAL A 174 -3.57 22.10 11.03
C VAL A 174 -4.26 20.74 10.99
N CYS A 175 -3.68 19.78 10.27
CA CYS A 175 -4.14 18.40 10.34
C CYS A 175 -3.08 17.49 10.90
N ARG A 176 -3.54 16.49 11.64
CA ARG A 176 -2.69 15.43 12.17
C ARG A 176 -3.05 14.12 11.50
N THR A 177 -2.03 13.44 10.99
CA THR A 177 -2.14 12.03 10.62
C THR A 177 -1.45 11.16 11.65
N THR A 178 -2.14 10.11 12.09
CA THR A 178 -1.57 9.09 12.98
C THR A 178 -1.67 7.74 12.29
N VAL A 179 -0.55 7.02 12.17
CA VAL A 179 -0.55 5.66 11.63
C VAL A 179 -1.20 4.73 12.66
N LEU A 180 -2.25 4.04 12.23
CA LEU A 180 -3.00 3.10 13.08
C LEU A 180 -2.53 1.67 12.89
N ASP A 181 -2.25 1.26 11.65
CA ASP A 181 -1.85 -0.11 11.33
C ASP A 181 -1.07 -0.22 10.01
N ASP A 182 -0.29 -1.29 9.88
CA ASP A 182 0.37 -1.70 8.64
C ASP A 182 -0.46 -2.82 7.99
N CYS A 183 -1.00 -2.49 6.82
CA CYS A 183 -1.85 -3.35 6.02
C CYS A 183 -1.12 -3.98 4.84
N THR A 184 0.20 -3.85 4.79
CA THR A 184 1.02 -4.42 3.73
C THR A 184 0.91 -5.95 3.78
N PRO A 185 0.44 -6.61 2.71
CA PRO A 185 0.29 -8.06 2.69
C PRO A 185 1.61 -8.78 3.01
N GLN A 186 1.59 -9.67 4.00
CA GLN A 186 2.74 -10.50 4.41
C GLN A 186 2.90 -11.75 3.52
N VAL A 187 2.57 -11.63 2.23
CA VAL A 187 2.79 -12.72 1.27
C VAL A 187 4.27 -12.80 0.88
N ILE A 188 4.71 -14.00 0.49
CA ILE A 188 6.04 -14.23 -0.08
C ILE A 188 6.30 -13.17 -1.16
N PRO A 189 7.42 -12.43 -1.11
CA PRO A 189 7.66 -11.32 -2.02
C PRO A 189 7.56 -11.83 -3.45
N VAL A 190 6.53 -11.41 -4.18
CA VAL A 190 6.49 -11.63 -5.63
C VAL A 190 7.70 -10.88 -6.20
N PRO A 191 8.62 -11.55 -6.93
CA PRO A 191 9.77 -10.88 -7.52
C PRO A 191 9.28 -9.70 -8.37
N CYS A 192 9.84 -8.50 -8.15
CA CYS A 192 9.49 -7.34 -8.98
C CYS A 192 9.88 -7.55 -10.47
N GLU A 193 10.70 -8.57 -10.74
CA GLU A 193 11.20 -9.00 -12.06
C GLU A 193 10.14 -9.64 -12.97
N LEU A 194 8.96 -10.00 -12.46
CA LEU A 194 7.86 -10.51 -13.29
C LEU A 194 7.12 -9.40 -14.07
N SER A 195 7.55 -8.15 -13.92
CA SER A 195 6.97 -7.02 -14.63
C SER A 195 7.44 -7.01 -16.09
N THR A 196 6.53 -7.20 -17.04
CA THR A 196 6.76 -7.07 -18.49
C THR A 196 6.94 -5.61 -18.94
N THR A 197 7.39 -4.73 -18.05
CA THR A 197 7.43 -3.29 -18.30
C THR A 197 8.53 -2.91 -19.28
N PRO A 198 8.27 -2.00 -20.24
CA PRO A 198 9.10 -1.88 -21.44
C PRO A 198 10.45 -1.19 -21.21
N VAL A 199 10.62 -0.48 -20.08
CA VAL A 199 11.84 0.30 -19.81
C VAL A 199 12.03 0.49 -18.31
N GLY A 200 13.22 0.14 -17.79
CA GLY A 200 13.60 0.36 -16.38
C GLY A 200 13.83 -0.95 -15.60
N PHE A 201 14.81 -0.94 -14.70
CA PHE A 201 15.01 -2.02 -13.75
C PHE A 201 14.02 -1.87 -12.59
N PRO A 202 13.22 -2.90 -12.28
CA PRO A 202 12.27 -2.81 -11.19
C PRO A 202 12.99 -2.68 -9.84
N ILE A 203 12.54 -1.73 -9.04
CA ILE A 203 13.06 -1.41 -7.71
C ILE A 203 12.01 -1.82 -6.69
N ARG A 204 12.41 -2.59 -5.68
CA ARG A 204 11.56 -2.90 -4.53
C ARG A 204 11.70 -1.82 -3.47
N LEU A 205 10.60 -1.15 -3.15
CA LEU A 205 10.49 -0.25 -2.02
C LEU A 205 10.32 -1.02 -0.72
N HIS A 206 10.84 -0.46 0.36
CA HIS A 206 10.50 -0.86 1.71
C HIS A 206 9.14 -0.26 2.09
N CYS A 207 8.22 -1.10 2.57
CA CYS A 207 6.92 -0.65 3.06
C CYS A 207 7.08 -0.20 4.50
N SER A 208 7.29 1.10 4.67
CA SER A 208 7.30 1.78 5.97
C SER A 208 6.61 3.12 5.80
N TYR A 209 5.66 3.44 6.69
CA TYR A 209 4.99 4.73 6.62
C TYR A 209 5.99 5.87 6.90
N PRO A 210 6.21 6.80 5.97
CA PRO A 210 7.18 7.88 6.14
C PRO A 210 6.65 8.95 7.10
N VAL A 211 7.53 9.52 7.92
CA VAL A 211 7.20 10.54 8.93
C VAL A 211 8.05 11.81 8.81
N GLU A 212 8.83 11.93 7.74
CA GLU A 212 9.71 13.08 7.53
C GLU A 212 8.97 14.23 6.84
N CYS A 213 9.03 15.40 7.46
CA CYS A 213 8.55 16.67 6.91
C CYS A 213 9.66 17.71 7.00
N CYS A 214 9.67 18.65 6.05
CA CYS A 214 10.52 19.83 6.12
C CYS A 214 9.73 20.90 6.89
N TRP A 215 10.35 21.51 7.90
CA TRP A 215 9.76 22.57 8.73
C TRP A 215 10.56 23.86 8.57
#